data_AF-A0A1U7XYQ9-F1
#
_entry.id   AF-A0A1U7XYQ9-F1
#
_cell.length_a   1.000
_cell.length_b   1.000
_cell.length_c   1.000
_cell.angle_alpha   90.00
_cell.angle_beta   90.00
_cell.angle_gamma   90.00
#
_symmetry.space_group_name_H-M   'P 1'
#
loop_
_entity.id
_entity.type
_entity.pdbx_description
1 polymer ?
#
loop_
_entity_poly.entity_id
_entity_poly.type
_entity_poly.pdbx_seq_one_letter_code
_entity_poly.pdbx_strand_id
1 'polypeptide(L)'
;MGILRWMCGHTRLDRIRNEVIRDKMDVISVEDKMREVRLRWFGHVKRRGTNAPVRRCARLALRANREVGAKPKKYWGETIRQDMALLRLTEDMIRNRKGKKVHTYKREAISNPINSRTDPASSN
;
A
#
# COMPACT_ATOMS: atom_id res chain seq x y z
N MET A 1 -3.70 19.17 -10.63
CA MET A 1 -4.89 19.58 -9.85
C MET A 1 -5.71 20.72 -10.46
N GLY A 2 -5.21 21.42 -11.50
CA GLY A 2 -5.95 22.54 -12.12
C GLY A 2 -7.32 22.14 -12.68
N ILE A 3 -7.42 21.02 -13.39
CA ILE A 3 -8.69 20.54 -13.96
C ILE A 3 -9.74 20.27 -12.87
N LEU A 4 -9.38 19.49 -11.82
CA LEU A 4 -10.31 19.20 -10.71
C LEU A 4 -10.74 20.47 -9.96
N ARG A 5 -9.81 21.42 -9.79
CA ARG A 5 -10.10 22.74 -9.21
C ARG A 5 -11.08 23.53 -10.06
N TRP A 6 -10.82 23.60 -11.37
CA TRP A 6 -11.65 24.32 -12.32
C TRP A 6 -13.07 23.75 -12.38
N MET A 7 -13.21 22.42 -12.41
CA MET A 7 -14.51 21.74 -12.32
C MET A 7 -15.27 22.05 -11.02
N CYS A 8 -14.55 22.26 -9.91
CA CYS A 8 -15.17 22.69 -8.65
C CYS A 8 -15.39 24.20 -8.52
N GLY A 9 -14.98 25.01 -9.51
CA GLY A 9 -14.99 26.48 -9.42
C GLY A 9 -13.93 27.05 -8.45
N HIS A 10 -12.91 26.27 -8.10
CA HIS A 10 -11.87 26.69 -7.16
C HIS A 10 -10.65 27.26 -7.86
N THR A 11 -10.09 28.32 -7.27
CA THR A 11 -8.87 28.97 -7.74
C THR A 11 -7.67 28.59 -6.86
N ARG A 12 -6.48 29.11 -7.19
CA ARG A 12 -5.30 28.97 -6.31
C ARG A 12 -5.40 29.83 -5.06
N LEU A 13 -6.19 30.91 -5.08
CA LEU A 13 -6.34 31.85 -3.96
C LEU A 13 -7.15 31.27 -2.80
N ASP A 14 -8.05 30.32 -3.09
CA ASP A 14 -8.89 29.68 -2.08
C ASP A 14 -8.08 28.86 -1.06
N ARG A 15 -6.81 28.54 -1.36
CA ARG A 15 -5.88 27.76 -0.51
C ARG A 15 -6.45 26.43 0.02
N ILE A 16 -7.52 25.92 -0.60
CA ILE A 16 -8.15 24.64 -0.27
C ILE A 16 -7.13 23.51 -0.47
N ARG A 17 -7.07 22.56 0.45
CA ARG A 17 -6.15 21.41 0.34
C ARG A 17 -6.56 20.46 -0.79
N ASN A 18 -5.57 19.85 -1.45
CA ASN A 18 -5.81 18.93 -2.56
C ASN A 18 -6.53 17.63 -2.13
N GLU A 19 -6.44 17.24 -0.85
CA GLU A 19 -7.26 16.13 -0.33
C GLU A 19 -8.75 16.44 -0.42
N VAL A 20 -9.17 17.64 -0.01
CA VAL A 20 -10.59 18.04 0.03
C VAL A 20 -11.22 18.04 -1.36
N ILE A 21 -10.48 18.54 -2.36
CA ILE A 21 -10.96 18.59 -3.75
C ILE A 21 -11.08 17.18 -4.34
N ARG A 22 -10.15 16.29 -3.99
CA ARG A 22 -10.21 14.89 -4.38
C ARG A 22 -11.38 14.16 -3.74
N ASP A 23 -11.61 14.40 -2.46
CA ASP A 23 -12.70 13.80 -1.68
C ASP A 23 -14.06 14.21 -2.25
N LYS A 24 -14.24 15.51 -2.55
CA LYS A 24 -15.44 16.03 -3.22
C LYS A 24 -15.73 15.37 -4.57
N MET A 25 -14.70 14.93 -5.28
CA MET A 25 -14.78 14.32 -6.61
C MET A 25 -14.62 12.79 -6.59
N ASP A 26 -14.54 12.16 -5.41
CA ASP A 26 -14.22 10.74 -5.21
C ASP A 26 -12.97 10.26 -5.99
N VAL A 27 -11.98 11.14 -6.14
CA VAL A 27 -10.73 10.86 -6.85
C VAL A 27 -9.65 10.35 -5.90
N ILE A 28 -9.21 9.12 -6.10
CA ILE A 28 -8.13 8.51 -5.31
C ILE A 28 -6.79 9.20 -5.57
N SER A 29 -5.94 9.33 -4.55
CA SER A 29 -4.58 9.86 -4.73
C SER A 29 -3.72 8.95 -5.61
N VAL A 30 -2.79 9.54 -6.36
CA VAL A 30 -1.85 8.76 -7.19
C VAL A 30 -1.02 7.81 -6.32
N GLU A 31 -0.60 8.25 -5.14
CA GLU A 31 0.15 7.40 -4.20
C GLU A 31 -0.64 6.19 -3.74
N ASP A 32 -1.91 6.38 -3.37
CA ASP A 32 -2.83 5.29 -3.02
C ASP A 32 -2.98 4.33 -4.20
N LYS A 33 -3.12 4.84 -5.43
CA LYS A 33 -3.25 3.98 -6.61
C LYS A 33 -1.95 3.22 -6.92
N MET A 34 -0.80 3.86 -6.77
CA MET A 34 0.50 3.22 -6.92
C MET A 34 0.68 2.11 -5.88
N ARG A 35 0.25 2.34 -4.62
CA ARG A 35 0.24 1.32 -3.56
C ARG A 35 -0.61 0.12 -3.96
N GLU A 36 -1.82 0.35 -4.48
CA GLU A 36 -2.70 -0.71 -5.00
C GLU A 36 -1.99 -1.59 -6.03
N VAL A 37 -1.39 -0.96 -7.04
CA VAL A 37 -0.75 -1.66 -8.16
C VAL A 37 0.45 -2.46 -7.66
N ARG A 38 1.27 -1.88 -6.76
CA ARG A 38 2.41 -2.58 -6.14
C ARG A 38 1.98 -3.82 -5.38
N LEU A 39 0.95 -3.72 -4.53
CA LEU A 39 0.45 -4.85 -3.76
C LEU A 39 -0.21 -5.91 -4.65
N ARG A 40 -0.95 -5.50 -5.68
CA ARG A 40 -1.55 -6.43 -6.66
C ARG A 40 -0.47 -7.20 -7.42
N TRP A 41 0.61 -6.54 -7.80
CA TRP A 41 1.78 -7.17 -8.41
C TRP A 41 2.50 -8.11 -7.45
N PHE A 42 2.67 -7.72 -6.19
CA PHE A 42 3.23 -8.60 -5.15
C PHE A 42 2.40 -9.88 -4.96
N GLY A 43 1.08 -9.76 -4.89
CA GLY A 43 0.18 -10.92 -4.87
C GLY A 43 0.34 -11.80 -6.12
N HIS A 44 0.54 -11.20 -7.31
CA HIS A 44 0.85 -11.96 -8.53
C HIS A 44 2.14 -12.77 -8.38
N VAL A 45 3.21 -12.14 -7.91
CA VAL A 45 4.52 -12.78 -7.69
C VAL A 45 4.41 -13.94 -6.69
N LYS A 46 3.69 -13.74 -5.56
CA LYS A 46 3.51 -14.77 -4.52
C LYS A 46 2.67 -15.96 -4.98
N ARG A 47 1.72 -15.76 -5.91
CA ARG A 47 0.93 -16.84 -6.52
C ARG A 47 1.70 -17.69 -7.52
N ARG A 48 2.77 -17.17 -8.13
CA ARG A 48 3.56 -17.96 -9.08
C ARG A 48 4.32 -19.07 -8.35
N GLY A 49 4.53 -20.20 -9.03
CA GLY A 49 5.32 -21.30 -8.49
C GLY A 49 6.74 -20.87 -8.10
N THR A 50 7.33 -21.56 -7.13
CA THR A 50 8.68 -21.25 -6.61
C THR A 50 9.74 -21.16 -7.71
N ASN A 51 9.60 -21.95 -8.76
CA ASN A 51 10.53 -22.00 -9.90
C ASN A 51 10.17 -21.03 -11.03
N ALA A 52 9.09 -20.25 -10.92
CA ALA A 52 8.76 -19.25 -11.93
C ALA A 52 9.83 -18.13 -11.93
N PRO A 53 10.30 -17.66 -13.10
CA PRO A 53 11.34 -16.63 -13.21
C PRO A 53 11.07 -15.40 -12.34
N VAL A 54 9.84 -14.88 -12.40
CA VAL A 54 9.40 -13.71 -11.61
C VAL A 54 9.55 -13.91 -10.10
N ARG A 55 9.26 -15.12 -9.59
CA ARG A 55 9.39 -15.42 -8.15
C ARG A 55 10.84 -15.68 -7.74
N ARG A 56 11.67 -16.22 -8.64
CA ARG A 56 13.12 -16.32 -8.42
C ARG A 56 13.76 -14.94 -8.35
N CYS A 57 13.48 -14.06 -9.30
CA CYS A 57 14.00 -12.69 -9.31
C CYS A 57 13.60 -11.90 -8.05
N ALA A 58 12.38 -12.06 -7.56
CA ALA A 58 11.94 -11.41 -6.33
C ALA A 58 12.69 -11.88 -5.07
N ARG A 59 13.19 -13.13 -5.05
CA ARG A 59 14.00 -13.68 -3.96
C ARG A 59 15.48 -13.38 -4.07
N LEU A 60 15.97 -13.01 -5.25
CA LEU A 60 17.34 -12.56 -5.42
C LEU A 60 17.49 -11.26 -4.63
N ALA A 61 17.93 -11.38 -3.38
CA ALA A 61 18.27 -10.25 -2.57
C ALA A 61 19.42 -9.53 -3.28
N LEU A 62 19.16 -8.32 -3.77
CA LEU A 62 20.21 -7.36 -4.10
C LEU A 62 20.88 -6.98 -2.78
N ARG A 63 21.71 -7.88 -2.23
CA ARG A 63 22.76 -7.53 -1.29
C ARG A 63 23.74 -6.69 -2.09
N ALA A 64 23.40 -5.41 -2.26
CA ALA A 64 24.40 -4.44 -2.63
C ALA A 64 25.44 -4.51 -1.51
N ASN A 65 26.67 -4.93 -1.84
CA ASN A 65 27.80 -4.71 -0.95
C ASN A 65 27.83 -3.22 -0.65
N ARG A 66 27.66 -2.85 0.62
CA ARG A 66 27.53 -1.46 1.07
C ARG A 66 28.78 -1.08 1.84
N GLU A 67 29.22 0.15 1.63
CA GLU A 67 30.11 0.86 2.53
C GLU A 67 29.37 1.19 3.84
N VAL A 68 30.10 1.09 4.95
CA VAL A 68 29.58 1.33 6.30
C VAL A 68 29.10 2.79 6.41
N GLY A 69 27.82 2.99 6.77
CA GLY A 69 27.24 4.32 6.98
C GLY A 69 26.32 4.85 5.87
N ALA A 70 26.25 4.18 4.71
CA ALA A 70 25.34 4.62 3.64
C ALA A 70 23.87 4.34 3.97
N LYS A 71 22.99 5.35 3.77
CA LYS A 71 21.53 5.19 3.89
C LYS A 71 21.06 4.01 3.03
N PRO A 72 20.28 3.07 3.58
CA PRO A 72 19.78 1.95 2.81
C PRO A 72 19.04 2.41 1.55
N LYS A 73 19.50 1.95 0.37
CA LYS A 73 18.68 2.02 -0.86
C LYS A 73 17.34 1.35 -0.56
N LYS A 74 16.23 2.05 -0.83
CA LYS A 74 14.87 1.54 -0.61
C LYS A 74 14.72 0.21 -1.34
N TYR A 75 14.58 -0.87 -0.58
CA TYR A 75 14.38 -2.20 -1.13
C TYR A 75 12.91 -2.39 -1.46
N TRP A 76 12.61 -3.00 -2.62
CA TRP A 76 11.23 -3.27 -3.03
C TRP A 76 10.43 -4.01 -1.94
N GLY A 77 11.01 -5.05 -1.33
CA GLY A 77 10.34 -5.77 -0.24
C GLY A 77 10.15 -4.95 1.04
N GLU A 78 10.94 -3.90 1.28
CA GLU A 78 10.71 -2.96 2.38
C GLU A 78 9.55 -2.02 2.09
N THR A 79 9.47 -1.48 0.86
CA THR A 79 8.34 -0.68 0.41
C THR A 79 7.03 -1.47 0.48
N ILE A 80 7.04 -2.74 0.08
CA ILE A 80 5.85 -3.61 0.18
C ILE A 80 5.46 -3.85 1.64
N ARG A 81 6.42 -4.05 2.56
CA ARG A 81 6.13 -4.17 4.00
C ARG A 81 5.51 -2.89 4.56
N GLN A 82 6.03 -1.73 4.18
CA GLN A 82 5.47 -0.43 4.60
C GLN A 82 4.05 -0.23 4.07
N ASP A 83 3.80 -0.54 2.79
CA ASP A 83 2.47 -0.43 2.17
C ASP A 83 1.46 -1.37 2.85
N MET A 84 1.87 -2.60 3.18
CA MET A 84 1.04 -3.56 3.93
C MET A 84 0.75 -3.07 5.35
N ALA A 85 1.75 -2.55 6.06
CA ALA A 85 1.58 -2.02 7.41
C ALA A 85 0.62 -0.81 7.44
N LEU A 86 0.77 0.11 6.49
CA LEU A 86 -0.07 1.30 6.37
C LEU A 86 -1.55 0.93 6.14
N LEU A 87 -1.80 -0.12 5.35
CA LEU A 87 -3.15 -0.61 5.06
C LEU A 87 -3.62 -1.72 6.00
N ARG A 88 -2.80 -2.11 7.00
CA ARG A 88 -3.05 -3.24 7.92
C ARG A 88 -3.41 -4.55 7.19
N LEU A 89 -2.76 -4.82 6.06
CA LEU A 89 -3.02 -5.99 5.22
C LEU A 89 -2.08 -7.15 5.55
N THR A 90 -2.64 -8.36 5.59
CA THR A 90 -1.84 -9.59 5.69
C THR A 90 -1.51 -10.15 4.30
N GLU A 91 -0.47 -10.98 4.20
CA GLU A 91 -0.02 -11.57 2.94
C GLU A 91 -1.12 -12.44 2.30
N ASP A 92 -1.91 -13.14 3.12
CA ASP A 92 -3.02 -13.99 2.67
C ASP A 92 -4.15 -13.17 2.02
N MET A 93 -4.42 -11.96 2.52
CA MET A 93 -5.41 -11.06 1.94
C MET A 93 -5.02 -10.59 0.53
N ILE A 94 -3.72 -10.37 0.29
CA ILE A 94 -3.19 -9.91 -1.01
C ILE A 94 -3.04 -11.07 -2.01
N ARG A 95 -2.85 -12.29 -1.51
CA ARG A 95 -2.76 -13.50 -2.34
C ARG A 95 -4.09 -13.86 -3.01
N ASN A 96 -5.23 -13.46 -2.46
CA ASN A 96 -6.54 -13.77 -3.04
C ASN A 96 -6.81 -12.97 -4.35
N ARG A 97 -7.41 -13.61 -5.37
CA ARG A 97 -7.72 -13.00 -6.69
C ARG A 97 -8.81 -11.94 -6.60
N LYS A 98 -9.60 -11.92 -5.52
CA LYS A 98 -10.57 -10.86 -5.19
C LYS A 98 -9.87 -9.54 -4.80
N GLY A 99 -8.86 -9.13 -5.57
CA GLY A 99 -8.05 -7.94 -5.35
C GLY A 99 -8.96 -6.73 -5.26
N LYS A 100 -9.16 -6.25 -4.04
CA LYS A 100 -9.98 -5.09 -3.78
C LYS A 100 -9.23 -3.83 -4.25
N LYS A 101 -9.95 -2.77 -4.57
CA LYS A 101 -9.36 -1.46 -4.91
C LYS A 101 -8.87 -0.80 -3.61
N VAL A 102 -7.99 0.21 -3.67
CA VAL A 102 -7.53 0.88 -2.43
C VAL A 102 -8.65 1.58 -1.68
N HIS A 103 -9.67 2.08 -2.39
CA HIS A 103 -10.92 2.52 -1.80
C HIS A 103 -11.55 1.46 -0.86
N THR A 104 -11.52 0.19 -1.26
CA THR A 104 -12.09 -0.91 -0.48
C THR A 104 -11.21 -1.29 0.71
N TYR A 105 -9.87 -1.26 0.58
CA TYR A 105 -8.98 -1.49 1.73
C TYR A 105 -9.05 -0.36 2.76
N LYS A 106 -9.20 0.91 2.34
CA LYS A 106 -9.41 2.04 3.26
C LYS A 106 -10.74 1.94 4.01
N ARG A 107 -11.84 1.54 3.34
CA ARG A 107 -13.14 1.31 3.99
C ARG A 107 -13.08 0.20 5.05
N GLU A 108 -12.45 -0.93 4.73
CA GLU A 108 -12.36 -2.08 5.64
C GLU A 108 -11.39 -1.86 6.81
N ALA A 109 -10.32 -1.10 6.61
CA ALA A 109 -9.39 -0.72 7.69
C ALA A 109 -10.04 0.20 8.73
N ILE A 110 -11.09 0.95 8.35
CA ILE A 110 -11.89 1.79 9.26
C ILE A 110 -13.00 0.96 9.94
N SER A 111 -13.54 -0.08 9.29
CA SER A 111 -14.67 -0.86 9.82
C SER A 111 -14.28 -2.03 10.76
N ASN A 112 -13.02 -2.43 10.84
CA ASN A 112 -12.58 -3.55 11.69
C ASN A 112 -11.65 -3.10 12.84
N PRO A 113 -12.19 -2.74 14.01
CA PRO A 113 -11.40 -2.44 15.21
C PRO A 113 -11.02 -3.69 16.05
N ILE A 114 -11.31 -4.91 15.57
CA ILE A 114 -11.42 -6.09 16.46
C ILE A 114 -10.08 -6.72 16.90
N ASN A 115 -8.92 -6.40 16.32
CA ASN A 115 -7.64 -6.92 16.83
C ASN A 115 -6.92 -5.95 17.79
N SER A 116 -7.66 -5.31 18.69
CA SER A 116 -7.13 -4.58 19.83
C SER A 116 -7.62 -5.20 21.14
N ARG A 117 -6.96 -6.29 21.55
CA ARG A 117 -6.86 -6.88 22.91
C ARG A 117 -6.93 -8.41 22.85
N THR A 118 -5.76 -9.02 22.93
CA THR A 118 -5.59 -10.26 23.70
C THR A 118 -4.30 -10.08 24.48
N ASP A 119 -4.42 -9.52 25.68
CA ASP A 119 -3.36 -9.59 26.69
C ASP A 119 -3.20 -11.07 27.10
N PRO A 120 -1.97 -11.59 27.27
CA PRO A 120 -1.76 -12.92 27.81
C PRO A 120 -1.84 -12.86 29.34
N ALA A 121 -3.04 -13.05 29.89
CA ALA A 121 -3.23 -13.35 31.30
C ALA A 121 -3.37 -14.87 31.50
N SER A 122 -2.30 -15.45 32.05
CA SER A 122 -2.28 -16.55 33.04
C SER A 122 -3.35 -17.65 32.98
N SER A 123 -2.93 -18.89 32.68
CA SER A 123 -3.13 -20.06 33.55
C SER A 123 -2.60 -21.33 32.87
N ASN A 124 -1.43 -21.78 33.31
CA ASN A 124 -1.21 -23.05 34.04
C ASN A 124 0.25 -23.14 34.48
#